data_AF-A0A926CXY2-F1
#
_entry.id   AF-A0A926CXY2-F1
#
_cell.length_a   1.000
_cell.length_b   1.000
_cell.length_c   1.000
_cell.angle_alpha   90.00
_cell.angle_beta   90.00
_cell.angle_gamma   90.00
#
_symmetry.space_group_name_H-M   'P 1'
#
loop_
_entity.id
_entity.type
_entity.pdbx_description
1 polymer ?
#
loop_
_entity_poly.entity_id
_entity_poly.type
_entity_poly.pdbx_seq_one_letter_code
_entity_poly.pdbx_strand_id
1 'polypeptide(L)'
;FNTAQFGIAVPADSFDIVINEILFNPVTDGYDFIELYNRSDKFIDLSSITLAEYDLADTTLIDEFTKVSPEGRLFLPGTYIVITEDIEQTVENYFVTNTGNFIQNDQTPNYPDDEGIVVIQNAALQVIDKIHYYDNWHFALLDDADGVSLERVNYEFETQDQNNWHSASEDVHYATPGYQNSVFGNVSAGSGNINLEYEVFSPDGDAWHDLLLIHYQTAAAGYVANFTVFDAQGRSVKQLTNNMTLSVEGFITWDGVNEDGMRSKTGIYILYAELFDLNGNTEKHKLKFTLVN
;
A
#
# COMPACT_ATOMS: atom_id res chain seq x y z
N PHE A 1 -21.23 -6.52 26.47
CA PHE A 1 -20.50 -7.70 26.95
C PHE A 1 -19.03 -7.46 26.69
N ASN A 2 -18.17 -7.57 27.70
CA ASN A 2 -16.73 -7.44 27.49
C ASN A 2 -16.19 -8.83 27.13
N THR A 3 -15.78 -9.00 25.90
CA THR A 3 -15.13 -10.22 25.40
C THR A 3 -13.64 -9.94 25.20
N ALA A 4 -12.78 -10.89 25.54
CA ALA A 4 -11.35 -10.84 25.26
C ALA A 4 -10.97 -12.06 24.42
N GLN A 5 -10.19 -11.85 23.37
CA GLN A 5 -9.60 -12.92 22.58
C GLN A 5 -8.21 -13.22 23.14
N PHE A 6 -7.87 -14.50 23.24
CA PHE A 6 -6.57 -14.97 23.70
C PHE A 6 -6.14 -16.18 22.87
N GLY A 7 -4.84 -16.39 22.76
CA GLY A 7 -4.24 -17.48 22.02
C GLY A 7 -2.81 -17.74 22.50
N ILE A 8 -2.20 -18.81 22.01
CA ILE A 8 -0.78 -19.07 22.24
C ILE A 8 -0.02 -18.32 21.16
N ALA A 9 0.91 -17.45 21.58
CA ALA A 9 1.75 -16.71 20.66
C ALA A 9 2.64 -17.65 19.84
N VAL A 10 2.72 -17.40 18.54
CA VAL A 10 3.59 -18.09 17.59
C VAL A 10 4.58 -17.06 17.04
N PRO A 11 5.88 -17.38 16.91
CA PRO A 11 6.84 -16.48 16.28
C PRO A 11 6.40 -16.11 14.86
N ALA A 12 6.52 -14.83 14.53
CA ALA A 12 6.31 -14.34 13.18
C ALA A 12 7.46 -14.76 12.26
N ASP A 13 7.10 -15.19 11.05
CA ASP A 13 7.96 -15.48 9.92
C ASP A 13 7.74 -14.43 8.82
N SER A 14 8.51 -14.50 7.74
CA SER A 14 8.39 -13.56 6.61
C SER A 14 6.95 -13.44 6.12
N PHE A 15 6.49 -12.20 5.94
CA PHE A 15 5.17 -11.85 5.42
C PHE A 15 3.95 -12.27 6.27
N ASP A 16 4.16 -12.71 7.52
CA ASP A 16 3.06 -12.91 8.48
C ASP A 16 2.46 -11.58 8.95
N ILE A 17 3.33 -10.61 9.23
CA ILE A 17 2.98 -9.22 9.50
C ILE A 17 3.48 -8.40 8.32
N VAL A 18 2.67 -7.46 7.85
CA VAL A 18 3.05 -6.58 6.76
C VAL A 18 2.87 -5.13 7.15
N ILE A 19 3.69 -4.25 6.57
CA ILE A 19 3.52 -2.81 6.66
C ILE A 19 2.34 -2.45 5.75
N ASN A 20 1.33 -1.78 6.30
CA ASN A 20 0.05 -1.53 5.65
C ASN A 20 -0.18 -0.04 5.35
N GLU A 21 0.31 0.84 6.21
CA GLU A 21 0.19 2.29 6.06
C GLU A 21 1.40 2.96 6.72
N ILE A 22 1.85 4.07 6.14
CA ILE A 22 2.97 4.87 6.64
C ILE A 22 2.58 6.34 6.56
N LEU A 23 2.60 7.04 7.68
CA LEU A 23 2.63 8.49 7.73
C LEU A 23 4.04 8.92 8.12
N PHE A 24 4.74 9.54 7.17
CA PHE A 24 6.14 9.99 7.30
C PHE A 24 6.29 11.50 7.01
N ASN A 25 5.19 12.20 6.74
CA ASN A 25 5.12 13.66 6.66
C ASN A 25 3.86 14.13 7.40
N PRO A 26 3.85 14.09 8.74
CA PRO A 26 2.67 14.42 9.52
C PRO A 26 2.34 15.92 9.42
N VAL A 27 1.12 16.31 9.80
CA VAL A 27 0.77 17.74 9.94
C VAL A 27 1.75 18.45 10.88
N THR A 28 1.83 19.78 10.84
CA THR A 28 2.68 20.54 11.78
C THR A 28 2.40 20.16 13.24
N ASP A 29 3.48 19.96 13.99
CA ASP A 29 3.49 19.44 15.37
C ASP A 29 2.98 17.98 15.51
N GLY A 30 2.61 17.33 14.41
CA GLY A 30 2.17 15.94 14.29
C GLY A 30 3.27 14.90 14.56
N TYR A 31 2.89 13.63 14.62
CA TYR A 31 3.81 12.49 14.73
C TYR A 31 3.62 11.50 13.59
N ASP A 32 4.74 10.91 13.17
CA ASP A 32 4.75 9.75 12.28
C ASP A 32 3.95 8.59 12.87
N PHE A 33 3.43 7.76 11.99
CA PHE A 33 2.97 6.45 12.41
C PHE A 33 3.26 5.37 11.37
N ILE A 34 3.44 4.15 11.86
CA ILE A 34 3.52 2.94 11.06
C ILE A 34 2.34 2.06 11.42
N GLU A 35 1.55 1.66 10.44
CA GLU A 35 0.52 0.65 10.61
C GLU A 35 0.98 -0.71 10.12
N LEU A 36 0.74 -1.72 10.94
CA LEU A 36 0.96 -3.12 10.64
C LEU A 36 -0.37 -3.84 10.47
N TYR A 37 -0.40 -4.80 9.54
CA TYR A 37 -1.48 -5.76 9.38
C TYR A 37 -0.98 -7.17 9.66
N ASN A 38 -1.70 -7.93 10.50
CA ASN A 38 -1.41 -9.35 10.69
C ASN A 38 -2.14 -10.17 9.63
N ARG A 39 -1.42 -10.48 8.55
CA ARG A 39 -1.91 -11.26 7.42
C ARG A 39 -2.05 -12.75 7.73
N SER A 40 -1.33 -13.25 8.73
CA SER A 40 -1.33 -14.66 9.10
C SER A 40 -2.56 -15.09 9.91
N ASP A 41 -2.69 -16.40 10.14
CA ASP A 41 -3.64 -16.98 11.10
C ASP A 41 -3.07 -17.10 12.53
N LYS A 42 -1.89 -16.50 12.78
CA LYS A 42 -1.16 -16.61 14.05
C LYS A 42 -1.53 -15.49 15.02
N PHE A 43 -1.59 -15.84 16.30
CA PHE A 43 -1.47 -14.87 17.37
C PHE A 43 0.02 -14.55 17.54
N ILE A 44 0.42 -13.30 17.38
CA ILE A 44 1.84 -12.90 17.44
C ILE A 44 2.05 -11.99 18.65
N ASP A 45 3.11 -12.21 19.42
CA ASP A 45 3.46 -11.32 20.53
C ASP A 45 4.36 -10.18 20.03
N LEU A 46 3.85 -8.95 20.09
CA LEU A 46 4.54 -7.75 19.60
C LEU A 46 5.75 -7.35 20.43
N SER A 47 5.94 -7.89 21.63
CA SER A 47 7.21 -7.73 22.36
C SER A 47 8.38 -8.41 21.65
N SER A 48 8.08 -9.38 20.78
CA SER A 48 9.07 -10.07 19.96
C SER A 48 9.40 -9.33 18.67
N ILE A 49 8.60 -8.33 18.29
CA ILE A 49 8.72 -7.59 17.02
C ILE A 49 9.52 -6.31 17.22
N THR A 50 10.49 -6.07 16.35
CA THR A 50 11.26 -4.84 16.27
C THR A 50 10.79 -4.03 15.06
N LEU A 51 10.52 -2.75 15.25
CA LEU A 51 10.39 -1.74 14.19
C LEU A 51 11.74 -1.01 14.08
N ALA A 52 12.25 -0.86 12.87
CA ALA A 52 13.54 -0.25 12.63
C ALA A 52 13.52 0.64 11.39
N GLU A 53 14.44 1.60 11.37
CA GLU A 53 14.86 2.34 10.19
C GLU A 53 16.25 1.85 9.76
N TYR A 54 16.41 1.52 8.49
CA TYR A 54 17.71 1.16 7.93
C TYR A 54 18.36 2.35 7.21
N ASP A 55 19.70 2.40 7.28
CA ASP A 55 20.48 3.40 6.56
C ASP A 55 20.30 3.24 5.03
N LEU A 56 20.04 4.37 4.35
CA LEU A 56 19.80 4.43 2.91
C LEU A 56 21.02 4.01 2.07
N ALA A 57 22.24 4.27 2.56
CA ALA A 57 23.49 3.97 1.85
C ALA A 57 23.99 2.54 2.10
N ASP A 58 23.73 1.99 3.29
CA ASP A 58 24.08 0.63 3.70
C ASP A 58 22.94 0.00 4.52
N THR A 59 22.04 -0.69 3.82
CA THR A 59 20.91 -1.45 4.40
C THR A 59 21.28 -2.60 5.34
N THR A 60 22.56 -2.76 5.68
CA THR A 60 23.00 -3.65 6.77
C THR A 60 23.15 -2.92 8.11
N LEU A 61 23.12 -1.60 8.10
CA LEU A 61 23.12 -0.73 9.27
C LEU A 61 21.69 -0.32 9.62
N ILE A 62 21.47 -0.09 10.92
CA ILE A 62 20.21 0.38 11.50
C ILE A 62 20.50 1.75 12.08
N ASP A 63 19.73 2.75 11.66
CA ASP A 63 19.83 4.11 12.21
C ASP A 63 19.12 4.17 13.56
N GLU A 64 17.83 3.78 13.57
CA GLU A 64 16.99 3.77 14.75
C GLU A 64 16.17 2.47 14.85
N PHE A 65 15.84 2.03 16.06
CA PHE A 65 14.96 0.88 16.26
C PHE A 65 14.30 0.87 17.64
N THR A 66 13.13 0.22 17.70
CA THR A 66 12.41 -0.03 18.94
C THR A 66 11.68 -1.36 18.91
N LYS A 67 11.33 -1.88 20.09
CA LYS A 67 10.37 -2.99 20.18
C LYS A 67 8.97 -2.44 20.01
N VAL A 68 8.14 -3.07 19.18
CA VAL A 68 6.77 -2.58 18.91
C VAL A 68 5.97 -2.47 20.20
N SER A 69 5.98 -3.49 21.05
CA SER A 69 5.28 -3.46 22.35
C SER A 69 6.10 -4.13 23.45
N PRO A 70 7.04 -3.42 24.10
CA PRO A 70 7.94 -4.00 25.11
C PRO A 70 7.21 -4.70 26.27
N GLU A 71 6.06 -4.16 26.68
CA GLU A 71 5.23 -4.68 27.77
C GLU A 71 4.39 -5.91 27.38
N GLY A 72 4.44 -6.33 26.11
CA GLY A 72 3.72 -7.48 25.59
C GLY A 72 2.31 -7.14 25.13
N ARG A 73 2.00 -7.52 23.89
CA ARG A 73 0.68 -7.37 23.29
C ARG A 73 0.46 -8.41 22.22
N LEU A 74 -0.67 -9.11 22.29
CA LEU A 74 -1.06 -10.03 21.24
C LEU A 74 -1.59 -9.26 20.03
N PHE A 75 -0.99 -9.53 18.88
CA PHE A 75 -1.48 -9.15 17.57
C PHE A 75 -2.33 -10.28 17.00
N LEU A 76 -3.60 -10.00 16.75
CA LEU A 76 -4.58 -11.00 16.37
C LEU A 76 -4.63 -11.17 14.84
N PRO A 77 -4.94 -12.37 14.34
CA PRO A 77 -5.12 -12.60 12.89
C PRO A 77 -6.10 -11.61 12.26
N GLY A 78 -5.74 -11.06 11.10
CA GLY A 78 -6.60 -10.17 10.30
C GLY A 78 -6.94 -8.84 10.98
N THR A 79 -6.10 -8.37 11.90
CA THR A 79 -6.27 -7.08 12.58
C THR A 79 -5.15 -6.11 12.23
N TYR A 80 -5.36 -4.84 12.57
CA TYR A 80 -4.45 -3.72 12.33
C TYR A 80 -3.90 -3.21 13.65
N ILE A 81 -2.64 -2.78 13.65
CA ILE A 81 -2.02 -2.08 14.77
C ILE A 81 -1.21 -0.88 14.28
N VAL A 82 -1.48 0.28 14.88
CA VAL A 82 -0.77 1.54 14.64
C VAL A 82 0.27 1.75 15.73
N ILE A 83 1.49 2.10 15.34
CA ILE A 83 2.57 2.51 16.22
C ILE A 83 2.83 4.00 15.98
N THR A 84 2.73 4.81 17.03
CA THR A 84 2.93 6.27 17.00
C THR A 84 3.54 6.74 18.32
N GLU A 85 4.21 7.88 18.34
CA GLU A 85 4.75 8.49 19.56
C GLU A 85 3.65 9.03 20.49
N ASP A 86 2.54 9.53 19.93
CA ASP A 86 1.43 10.11 20.68
C ASP A 86 0.07 9.72 20.08
N ILE A 87 -0.66 8.85 20.79
CA ILE A 87 -1.98 8.40 20.36
C ILE A 87 -3.00 9.53 20.39
N GLU A 88 -2.94 10.39 21.41
CA GLU A 88 -3.93 11.46 21.60
C GLU A 88 -3.88 12.40 20.40
N GLN A 89 -2.68 12.82 20.00
CA GLN A 89 -2.52 13.69 18.87
C GLN A 89 -2.87 13.03 17.52
N THR A 90 -2.48 11.76 17.29
CA THR A 90 -2.88 11.04 16.07
C THR A 90 -4.41 10.93 15.98
N VAL A 91 -5.10 10.67 17.09
CA VAL A 91 -6.57 10.58 17.14
C VAL A 91 -7.25 11.94 16.96
N GLU A 92 -6.59 13.04 17.34
CA GLU A 92 -7.11 14.40 17.09
C GLU A 92 -7.04 14.79 15.60
N ASN A 93 -6.04 14.28 14.86
CA ASN A 93 -5.81 14.64 13.47
C ASN A 93 -6.58 13.76 12.46
N TYR A 94 -6.88 12.50 12.81
CA TYR A 94 -7.43 11.52 11.87
C TYR A 94 -8.71 10.83 12.37
N PHE A 95 -9.45 10.24 11.43
CA PHE A 95 -10.56 9.38 11.78
C PHE A 95 -10.07 8.07 12.40
N VAL A 96 -10.48 7.81 13.65
CA VAL A 96 -10.12 6.60 14.39
C VAL A 96 -11.36 5.84 14.81
N THR A 97 -11.45 4.57 14.38
CA THR A 97 -12.59 3.69 14.69
C THR A 97 -12.41 2.94 16.02
N ASN A 98 -11.17 2.65 16.40
CA ASN A 98 -10.83 1.90 17.61
C ASN A 98 -9.41 2.22 18.10
N THR A 99 -9.29 3.04 19.15
CA THR A 99 -8.00 3.32 19.80
C THR A 99 -7.36 2.08 20.43
N GLY A 100 -8.14 1.02 20.65
CA GLY A 100 -7.62 -0.29 21.04
C GLY A 100 -6.64 -0.90 20.05
N ASN A 101 -6.55 -0.38 18.81
CA ASN A 101 -5.58 -0.80 17.79
C ASN A 101 -4.25 0.00 17.85
N PHE A 102 -4.09 0.93 18.77
CA PHE A 102 -2.91 1.80 18.82
C PHE A 102 -1.91 1.35 19.89
N ILE A 103 -0.63 1.53 19.63
CA ILE A 103 0.46 1.37 20.57
C ILE A 103 1.23 2.69 20.61
N GLN A 104 1.30 3.30 21.78
CA GLN A 104 2.13 4.46 22.00
C GLN A 104 3.56 4.00 22.27
N ASN A 105 4.51 4.50 21.49
CA ASN A 105 5.93 4.21 21.63
C ASN A 105 6.72 5.48 21.36
N ASP A 106 7.25 6.08 22.42
CA ASP A 106 8.03 7.32 22.40
C ASP A 106 9.44 7.15 21.82
N GLN A 107 9.79 5.94 21.36
CA GLN A 107 11.05 5.59 20.71
C GLN A 107 10.81 5.05 19.29
N THR A 108 9.67 5.35 18.69
CA THR A 108 9.42 5.02 17.27
C THR A 108 10.49 5.71 16.42
N PRO A 109 11.10 5.02 15.43
CA PRO A 109 12.04 5.68 14.52
C PRO A 109 11.39 6.88 13.84
N ASN A 110 12.15 7.97 13.70
CA ASN A 110 11.70 9.14 12.96
C ASN A 110 11.97 8.95 11.46
N TYR A 111 10.92 8.84 10.65
CA TYR A 111 11.04 8.52 9.23
C TYR A 111 11.09 9.80 8.40
N PRO A 112 12.12 10.02 7.56
CA PRO A 112 12.24 11.26 6.77
C PRO A 112 11.09 11.48 5.78
N ASP A 113 10.71 12.75 5.59
CA ASP A 113 9.63 13.18 4.70
C ASP A 113 9.86 12.86 3.21
N ASP A 114 11.10 12.59 2.77
CA ASP A 114 11.46 12.39 1.35
C ASP A 114 11.62 10.91 0.96
N GLU A 115 12.45 10.16 1.67
CA GLU A 115 12.60 8.72 1.52
C GLU A 115 13.14 8.07 2.79
N GLY A 116 12.74 6.83 3.05
CA GLY A 116 13.21 6.06 4.20
C GLY A 116 12.95 4.57 4.06
N ILE A 117 13.60 3.77 4.93
CA ILE A 117 13.49 2.30 4.90
C ILE A 117 12.91 1.81 6.22
N VAL A 118 11.61 1.53 6.22
CA VAL A 118 10.90 0.90 7.35
C VAL A 118 11.11 -0.61 7.31
N VAL A 119 11.54 -1.19 8.42
CA VAL A 119 11.78 -2.64 8.55
C VAL A 119 11.09 -3.21 9.78
N ILE A 120 10.41 -4.34 9.59
CA ILE A 120 9.88 -5.16 10.68
C ILE A 120 10.74 -6.40 10.83
N GLN A 121 11.23 -6.67 12.02
CA GLN A 121 12.04 -7.85 12.32
C GLN A 121 11.46 -8.69 13.46
N ASN A 122 11.66 -10.00 13.40
CA ASN A 122 11.34 -10.89 14.51
C ASN A 122 12.45 -10.90 15.60
N ALA A 123 12.24 -11.67 16.66
CA ALA A 123 13.21 -11.78 17.76
C ALA A 123 14.58 -12.38 17.36
N ALA A 124 14.65 -13.05 16.21
CA ALA A 124 15.90 -13.57 15.64
C ALA A 124 16.57 -12.57 14.67
N LEU A 125 16.06 -11.33 14.60
CA LEU A 125 16.49 -10.28 13.67
C LEU A 125 16.30 -10.65 12.19
N GLN A 126 15.40 -11.59 11.90
CA GLN A 126 15.00 -11.89 10.53
C GLN A 126 13.96 -10.85 10.10
N VAL A 127 14.13 -10.32 8.89
CA VAL A 127 13.18 -9.40 8.28
C VAL A 127 11.86 -10.14 8.02
N ILE A 128 10.79 -9.60 8.58
CA ILE A 128 9.42 -10.05 8.35
C ILE A 128 8.87 -9.34 7.10
N ASP A 129 8.94 -8.01 7.09
CA ASP A 129 8.55 -7.14 5.97
C ASP A 129 9.44 -5.89 5.95
N LYS A 130 9.55 -5.26 4.78
CA LYS A 130 10.37 -4.06 4.55
C LYS A 130 9.83 -3.26 3.37
N ILE A 131 9.85 -1.94 3.53
CA ILE A 131 9.56 -0.97 2.46
C ILE A 131 10.60 0.14 2.46
N HIS A 132 11.14 0.44 1.28
CA HIS A 132 11.80 1.70 0.96
C HIS A 132 10.75 2.57 0.27
N TYR A 133 10.20 3.52 1.00
CA TYR A 133 9.18 4.43 0.49
C TYR A 133 9.82 5.68 -0.12
N TYR A 134 9.05 6.39 -0.94
CA TYR A 134 9.44 7.65 -1.54
C TYR A 134 8.25 8.61 -1.52
N ASP A 135 8.48 9.87 -1.21
CA ASP A 135 7.47 10.95 -1.21
C ASP A 135 6.67 11.02 -2.52
N ASN A 136 7.35 10.80 -3.64
CA ASN A 136 6.78 10.85 -4.97
C ASN A 136 5.85 9.67 -5.32
N TRP A 137 5.61 8.75 -4.39
CA TRP A 137 4.55 7.74 -4.50
C TRP A 137 3.17 8.29 -4.12
N HIS A 138 3.11 9.47 -3.51
CA HIS A 138 1.86 10.17 -3.31
C HIS A 138 1.22 10.56 -4.64
N PHE A 139 -0.11 10.72 -4.60
CA PHE A 139 -0.90 11.17 -5.74
C PHE A 139 -0.37 12.51 -6.28
N ALA A 140 0.01 12.52 -7.55
CA ALA A 140 0.76 13.63 -8.16
C ALA A 140 0.00 14.97 -8.24
N LEU A 141 -1.29 14.97 -7.92
CA LEU A 141 -2.16 16.15 -7.90
C LEU A 141 -2.59 16.55 -6.49
N LEU A 142 -1.97 16.00 -5.44
CA LEU A 142 -2.10 16.57 -4.09
C LEU A 142 -1.51 17.97 -4.07
N ASP A 143 -2.27 18.91 -3.52
CA ASP A 143 -1.82 20.28 -3.32
C ASP A 143 -0.79 20.39 -2.18
N ASP A 144 -0.97 19.55 -1.16
CA ASP A 144 -0.15 19.46 0.04
C ASP A 144 -0.10 17.99 0.49
N ALA A 145 1.09 17.50 0.84
CA ALA A 145 1.30 16.13 1.31
C ALA A 145 1.37 16.06 2.84
N ASP A 146 1.35 17.21 3.53
CA ASP A 146 1.35 17.25 5.00
C ASP A 146 0.12 16.55 5.56
N GLY A 147 0.35 15.56 6.41
CA GLY A 147 -0.69 14.73 7.02
C GLY A 147 -1.29 13.68 6.09
N VAL A 148 -0.71 13.42 4.92
CA VAL A 148 -1.19 12.39 3.99
C VAL A 148 -0.38 11.12 4.15
N SER A 149 -1.02 10.00 4.47
CA SER A 149 -0.35 8.71 4.55
C SER A 149 -0.21 8.05 3.18
N LEU A 150 0.83 7.21 3.04
CA LEU A 150 0.90 6.19 1.99
C LEU A 150 0.23 4.92 2.50
N GLU A 151 -0.79 4.50 1.77
CA GLU A 151 -1.56 3.30 2.04
C GLU A 151 -1.24 2.19 1.05
N ARG A 152 -1.06 0.99 1.56
CA ARG A 152 -0.93 -0.21 0.74
C ARG A 152 -2.26 -0.57 0.09
N VAL A 153 -2.27 -0.79 -1.22
CA VAL A 153 -3.46 -1.14 -1.99
C VAL A 153 -3.92 -2.57 -1.70
N ASN A 154 -2.98 -3.51 -1.56
CA ASN A 154 -3.29 -4.90 -1.25
C ASN A 154 -2.14 -5.60 -0.48
N TYR A 155 -2.45 -6.02 0.74
CA TYR A 155 -1.52 -6.70 1.64
C TYR A 155 -1.08 -8.11 1.18
N GLU A 156 -1.71 -8.69 0.16
CA GLU A 156 -1.33 -10.01 -0.40
C GLU A 156 -0.18 -9.94 -1.41
N PHE A 157 0.11 -8.76 -1.97
CA PHE A 157 1.12 -8.57 -3.03
C PHE A 157 2.43 -8.00 -2.47
N GLU A 158 3.48 -7.97 -3.27
CA GLU A 158 4.81 -7.53 -2.83
C GLU A 158 4.80 -6.12 -2.20
N THR A 159 5.58 -5.94 -1.14
CA THR A 159 5.67 -4.66 -0.42
C THR A 159 6.42 -3.61 -1.24
N GLN A 160 7.52 -3.98 -1.90
CA GLN A 160 8.35 -3.06 -2.70
C GLN A 160 7.86 -2.94 -4.15
N ASP A 161 6.56 -2.69 -4.36
CA ASP A 161 5.98 -2.37 -5.66
C ASP A 161 5.22 -1.05 -5.54
N GLN A 162 5.63 -0.03 -6.29
CA GLN A 162 4.98 1.29 -6.30
C GLN A 162 3.49 1.20 -6.67
N ASN A 163 3.08 0.24 -7.52
CA ASN A 163 1.66 0.07 -7.86
C ASN A 163 0.82 -0.36 -6.64
N ASN A 164 1.46 -0.92 -5.61
CA ASN A 164 0.82 -1.37 -4.39
C ASN A 164 0.75 -0.29 -3.30
N TRP A 165 1.07 0.96 -3.62
CA TRP A 165 0.97 2.09 -2.69
C TRP A 165 0.32 3.29 -3.35
N HIS A 166 -0.49 4.02 -2.58
CA HIS A 166 -1.11 5.26 -3.03
C HIS A 166 -1.41 6.14 -1.82
N SER A 167 -1.62 7.44 -2.03
CA SER A 167 -2.15 8.31 -0.99
C SER A 167 -3.51 7.84 -0.49
N ALA A 168 -3.73 7.93 0.81
CA ALA A 168 -5.07 7.84 1.39
C ALA A 168 -6.01 8.91 0.83
N SER A 169 -7.30 8.59 0.78
CA SER A 169 -8.34 9.46 0.21
C SER A 169 -8.64 10.66 1.12
N GLU A 170 -9.13 11.76 0.54
CA GLU A 170 -9.50 12.97 1.30
C GLU A 170 -10.68 12.69 2.26
N ASP A 171 -11.66 11.88 1.83
CA ASP A 171 -12.87 11.58 2.63
C ASP A 171 -12.58 10.83 3.94
N VAL A 172 -11.44 10.12 4.02
CA VAL A 172 -10.97 9.47 5.26
C VAL A 172 -10.06 10.37 6.10
N HIS A 173 -9.92 11.64 5.72
CA HIS A 173 -8.97 12.62 6.29
C HIS A 173 -7.52 12.21 6.06
N TYR A 174 -7.22 11.71 4.85
CA TYR A 174 -5.86 11.44 4.39
C TYR A 174 -5.07 10.39 5.19
N ALA A 175 -5.75 9.57 6.02
CA ALA A 175 -5.18 8.38 6.65
C ALA A 175 -6.29 7.44 7.16
N THR A 176 -5.98 6.16 7.35
CA THR A 176 -6.90 5.15 7.91
C THR A 176 -6.38 4.40 9.14
N PRO A 177 -5.80 5.10 10.14
CA PRO A 177 -5.08 4.45 11.21
C PRO A 177 -6.00 3.58 12.07
N GLY A 178 -5.68 2.30 12.10
CA GLY A 178 -6.31 1.25 12.88
C GLY A 178 -7.42 0.50 12.15
N TYR A 179 -7.61 0.69 10.84
CA TYR A 179 -8.62 0.01 10.04
C TYR A 179 -8.19 -0.15 8.57
N GLN A 180 -9.10 -0.59 7.71
CA GLN A 180 -8.77 -0.88 6.31
C GLN A 180 -8.52 0.40 5.51
N ASN A 181 -7.39 0.43 4.81
CA ASN A 181 -7.01 1.44 3.82
C ASN A 181 -8.14 1.84 2.87
N SER A 182 -8.25 3.14 2.60
CA SER A 182 -9.26 3.69 1.69
C SER A 182 -9.01 3.29 0.26
N VAL A 183 -7.74 3.05 -0.11
CA VAL A 183 -7.35 2.57 -1.44
C VAL A 183 -7.29 1.03 -1.52
N PHE A 184 -7.77 0.30 -0.51
CA PHE A 184 -7.73 -1.16 -0.54
C PHE A 184 -8.52 -1.71 -1.73
N GLY A 185 -7.83 -2.41 -2.62
CA GLY A 185 -8.43 -3.03 -3.80
C GLY A 185 -8.37 -4.55 -3.74
N ASN A 186 -9.50 -5.21 -3.98
CA ASN A 186 -9.57 -6.66 -3.93
C ASN A 186 -9.30 -7.26 -5.31
N VAL A 187 -8.16 -7.91 -5.43
CA VAL A 187 -7.77 -8.59 -6.65
C VAL A 187 -8.41 -9.98 -6.66
N SER A 188 -9.59 -10.08 -7.26
CA SER A 188 -10.22 -11.38 -7.53
C SER A 188 -9.66 -11.94 -8.84
N ALA A 189 -9.21 -13.21 -8.83
CA ALA A 189 -8.88 -13.94 -10.04
C ALA A 189 -10.12 -14.05 -10.94
N GLY A 190 -10.29 -13.09 -11.85
CA GLY A 190 -11.35 -13.09 -12.84
C GLY A 190 -11.15 -14.20 -13.88
N SER A 191 -12.15 -14.41 -14.73
CA SER A 191 -11.98 -15.30 -15.88
C SER A 191 -11.18 -14.58 -16.98
N GLY A 192 -9.85 -14.52 -16.87
CA GLY A 192 -8.99 -13.97 -17.91
C GLY A 192 -7.59 -13.60 -17.43
N ASN A 193 -6.63 -13.50 -18.37
CA ASN A 193 -5.24 -13.15 -18.08
C ASN A 193 -5.07 -11.67 -17.66
N ILE A 194 -6.05 -10.81 -17.96
CA ILE A 194 -6.08 -9.40 -17.55
C ILE A 194 -7.53 -9.03 -17.23
N ASN A 195 -7.75 -8.41 -16.07
CA ASN A 195 -9.07 -7.93 -15.65
C ASN A 195 -8.97 -6.59 -14.93
N LEU A 196 -10.07 -5.85 -14.98
CA LEU A 196 -10.28 -4.66 -14.15
C LEU A 196 -11.08 -5.09 -12.92
N GLU A 197 -10.79 -4.51 -11.76
CA GLU A 197 -11.64 -4.70 -10.57
C GLU A 197 -13.05 -4.18 -10.83
N TYR A 198 -13.16 -3.04 -11.51
CA TYR A 198 -14.41 -2.39 -11.90
C TYR A 198 -14.31 -1.75 -13.29
N GLU A 199 -15.45 -1.65 -13.97
CA GLU A 199 -15.55 -1.00 -15.28
C GLU A 199 -15.79 0.52 -15.19
N VAL A 200 -16.00 1.04 -13.99
CA VAL A 200 -16.21 2.46 -13.69
C VAL A 200 -15.39 2.83 -12.46
N PHE A 201 -14.55 3.85 -12.59
CA PHE A 201 -13.74 4.39 -11.50
C PHE A 201 -13.84 5.91 -11.42
N SER A 202 -13.68 6.44 -10.21
CA SER A 202 -13.92 7.83 -9.83
C SER A 202 -12.76 8.35 -8.98
N PRO A 203 -11.70 8.92 -9.59
CA PRO A 203 -10.58 9.50 -8.86
C PRO A 203 -10.92 10.92 -8.36
N ASP A 204 -11.95 11.04 -7.52
CA ASP A 204 -12.41 12.30 -6.91
C ASP A 204 -12.05 12.47 -5.43
N GLY A 205 -11.43 11.46 -4.81
CA GLY A 205 -10.92 11.48 -3.44
C GLY A 205 -11.95 11.05 -2.39
N ASP A 206 -13.07 10.46 -2.82
CA ASP A 206 -14.21 10.10 -1.96
C ASP A 206 -14.09 8.67 -1.37
N ALA A 207 -12.93 8.03 -1.51
CA ALA A 207 -12.66 6.64 -1.15
C ALA A 207 -13.49 5.61 -1.94
N TRP A 208 -14.19 6.02 -3.01
CA TRP A 208 -14.96 5.14 -3.86
C TRP A 208 -14.34 5.00 -5.25
N HIS A 209 -13.61 3.91 -5.45
CA HIS A 209 -13.00 3.57 -6.74
C HIS A 209 -12.04 4.67 -7.25
N ASP A 210 -11.27 5.27 -6.35
CA ASP A 210 -10.27 6.30 -6.66
C ASP A 210 -9.13 5.81 -7.56
N LEU A 211 -8.86 4.50 -7.56
CA LEU A 211 -7.67 3.92 -8.16
C LEU A 211 -8.00 2.73 -9.05
N LEU A 212 -7.96 2.85 -10.37
CA LEU A 212 -8.23 1.73 -11.26
C LEU A 212 -7.23 0.59 -11.08
N LEU A 213 -7.67 -0.54 -10.54
CA LEU A 213 -6.86 -1.75 -10.43
C LEU A 213 -6.97 -2.62 -11.69
N ILE A 214 -5.81 -2.91 -12.27
CA ILE A 214 -5.61 -3.75 -13.45
C ILE A 214 -4.84 -4.99 -13.02
N HIS A 215 -5.57 -6.07 -12.78
CA HIS A 215 -4.97 -7.34 -12.44
C HIS A 215 -4.47 -8.07 -13.69
N TYR A 216 -3.34 -8.75 -13.56
CA TYR A 216 -2.82 -9.67 -14.56
C TYR A 216 -2.49 -11.03 -13.95
N GLN A 217 -2.69 -12.07 -14.76
CA GLN A 217 -2.25 -13.43 -14.48
C GLN A 217 -1.60 -14.00 -15.75
N THR A 218 -0.37 -14.47 -15.62
CA THR A 218 0.43 -15.01 -16.72
C THR A 218 0.66 -16.52 -16.54
N ALA A 219 0.98 -17.22 -17.62
CA ALA A 219 1.20 -18.67 -17.56
C ALA A 219 2.53 -19.04 -16.85
N ALA A 220 3.49 -18.12 -16.81
CA ALA A 220 4.78 -18.26 -16.17
C ALA A 220 5.37 -16.87 -15.87
N ALA A 221 6.25 -16.77 -14.88
CA ALA A 221 6.99 -15.54 -14.63
C ALA A 221 7.93 -15.17 -15.79
N GLY A 222 8.28 -13.89 -15.88
CA GLY A 222 9.25 -13.37 -16.86
C GLY A 222 8.63 -12.88 -18.16
N TYR A 223 7.30 -12.81 -18.25
CA TYR A 223 6.63 -12.06 -19.30
C TYR A 223 7.06 -10.59 -19.23
N VAL A 224 7.13 -9.93 -20.38
CA VAL A 224 7.32 -8.47 -20.44
C VAL A 224 6.02 -7.85 -20.91
N ALA A 225 5.59 -6.75 -20.30
CA ALA A 225 4.33 -6.12 -20.66
C ALA A 225 4.39 -4.60 -20.80
N ASN A 226 3.51 -4.11 -21.68
CA ASN A 226 3.19 -2.70 -21.87
C ASN A 226 1.71 -2.50 -21.61
N PHE A 227 1.38 -1.58 -20.70
CA PHE A 227 0.00 -1.18 -20.44
C PHE A 227 -0.16 0.29 -20.80
N THR A 228 -1.08 0.59 -21.70
CA THR A 228 -1.35 1.96 -22.18
C THR A 228 -2.84 2.25 -22.11
N VAL A 229 -3.21 3.40 -21.56
CA VAL A 229 -4.57 3.91 -21.55
C VAL A 229 -4.79 4.82 -22.76
N PHE A 230 -5.89 4.59 -23.48
CA PHE A 230 -6.33 5.39 -24.61
C PHE A 230 -7.71 5.98 -24.35
N ASP A 231 -7.99 7.16 -24.91
CA ASP A 231 -9.34 7.72 -24.91
C ASP A 231 -10.22 7.11 -26.01
N ALA A 232 -11.51 7.47 -26.03
CA ALA A 232 -12.48 7.00 -27.02
C ALA A 232 -12.15 7.37 -28.49
N GLN A 233 -11.21 8.29 -28.73
CA GLN A 233 -10.72 8.62 -30.08
C GLN A 233 -9.44 7.83 -30.44
N GLY A 234 -8.94 7.00 -29.54
CA GLY A 234 -7.72 6.21 -29.73
C GLY A 234 -6.44 7.01 -29.52
N ARG A 235 -6.50 8.17 -28.85
CA ARG A 235 -5.29 8.92 -28.47
C ARG A 235 -4.72 8.36 -27.18
N SER A 236 -3.39 8.24 -27.11
CA SER A 236 -2.70 7.81 -25.89
C SER A 236 -2.90 8.83 -24.79
N VAL A 237 -3.27 8.37 -23.60
CA VAL A 237 -3.56 9.19 -22.41
C VAL A 237 -2.47 9.02 -21.37
N LYS A 238 -2.06 7.77 -21.11
CA LYS A 238 -1.02 7.43 -20.14
C LYS A 238 -0.35 6.11 -20.51
N GLN A 239 0.97 6.06 -20.50
CA GLN A 239 1.70 4.78 -20.50
C GLN A 239 1.90 4.34 -19.05
N LEU A 240 1.12 3.37 -18.58
CA LEU A 240 1.20 2.90 -17.18
C LEU A 240 2.49 2.12 -16.94
N THR A 241 2.87 1.28 -17.89
CA THR A 241 4.12 0.52 -17.83
C THR A 241 4.75 0.39 -19.21
N ASN A 242 6.08 0.34 -19.26
CA ASN A 242 6.85 0.21 -20.49
C ASN A 242 7.97 -0.81 -20.29
N ASN A 243 7.81 -2.00 -20.86
CA ASN A 243 8.66 -3.18 -20.71
C ASN A 243 8.79 -3.64 -19.25
N MET A 244 7.69 -3.62 -18.50
CA MET A 244 7.66 -4.17 -17.14
C MET A 244 7.79 -5.69 -17.19
N THR A 245 8.69 -6.26 -16.40
CA THR A 245 8.75 -7.71 -16.20
C THR A 245 7.67 -8.12 -15.22
N LEU A 246 6.82 -9.06 -15.61
CA LEU A 246 5.71 -9.55 -14.82
C LEU A 246 6.08 -10.81 -14.03
N SER A 247 5.57 -10.87 -12.80
CA SER A 247 5.40 -12.10 -12.04
C SER A 247 4.31 -12.98 -12.66
N VAL A 248 4.01 -14.11 -12.02
CA VAL A 248 2.86 -14.95 -12.42
C VAL A 248 1.55 -14.21 -12.20
N GLU A 249 1.46 -13.39 -11.16
CA GLU A 249 0.26 -12.68 -10.75
C GLU A 249 0.65 -11.34 -10.11
N GLY A 250 -0.09 -10.29 -10.41
CA GLY A 250 0.16 -8.95 -9.90
C GLY A 250 -0.87 -7.97 -10.43
N PHE A 251 -0.71 -6.70 -10.10
CA PHE A 251 -1.60 -5.66 -10.60
C PHE A 251 -0.85 -4.36 -10.91
N ILE A 252 -1.49 -3.51 -11.70
CA ILE A 252 -1.06 -2.15 -12.03
C ILE A 252 -2.20 -1.23 -11.64
N THR A 253 -1.89 -0.03 -11.20
CA THR A 253 -2.88 0.97 -10.79
C THR A 253 -2.90 2.17 -11.72
N TRP A 254 -4.03 2.87 -11.77
CA TRP A 254 -4.12 4.17 -12.42
C TRP A 254 -5.10 5.09 -11.69
N ASP A 255 -4.59 6.26 -11.31
CA ASP A 255 -5.26 7.32 -10.54
C ASP A 255 -6.00 8.34 -11.43
N GLY A 256 -6.10 8.08 -12.74
CA GLY A 256 -6.73 9.00 -13.69
C GLY A 256 -5.85 10.15 -14.17
N VAL A 257 -4.59 10.25 -13.74
CA VAL A 257 -3.65 11.30 -14.18
C VAL A 257 -3.06 10.93 -15.54
N ASN A 258 -3.09 11.88 -16.48
CA ASN A 258 -2.56 11.69 -17.83
C ASN A 258 -1.03 11.92 -17.89
N GLU A 259 -0.45 11.73 -19.09
CA GLU A 259 0.99 11.90 -19.32
C GLU A 259 1.50 13.32 -19.04
N ASP A 260 0.63 14.33 -19.16
CA ASP A 260 0.95 15.73 -18.91
C ASP A 260 0.81 16.11 -17.42
N GLY A 261 0.51 15.14 -16.52
CA GLY A 261 0.30 15.40 -15.10
C GLY A 261 -1.01 16.15 -14.82
N MET A 262 -2.05 15.95 -15.63
CA MET A 262 -3.37 16.55 -15.42
C MET A 262 -4.45 15.48 -15.22
N ARG A 263 -5.53 15.81 -14.49
CA ARG A 263 -6.71 14.93 -14.41
C ARG A 263 -7.26 14.64 -15.81
N SER A 264 -7.52 13.37 -16.07
CA SER A 264 -8.21 12.93 -17.28
C SER A 264 -9.68 13.35 -17.24
N LYS A 265 -10.29 13.54 -18.42
CA LYS A 265 -11.68 13.98 -18.54
C LYS A 265 -12.62 12.80 -18.37
N THR A 266 -13.79 13.03 -17.77
CA THR A 266 -14.87 12.04 -17.75
C THR A 266 -15.16 11.51 -19.16
N GLY A 267 -15.24 10.19 -19.29
CA GLY A 267 -15.44 9.56 -20.59
C GLY A 267 -15.13 8.07 -20.62
N ILE A 268 -15.24 7.52 -21.82
CA ILE A 268 -14.89 6.13 -22.11
C ILE A 268 -13.41 6.04 -22.47
N TYR A 269 -12.74 5.08 -21.87
CA TYR A 269 -11.33 4.76 -22.08
C TYR A 269 -11.14 3.30 -22.46
N ILE A 270 -9.99 3.01 -23.04
CA ILE A 270 -9.55 1.67 -23.41
C ILE A 270 -8.19 1.44 -22.79
N LEU A 271 -8.07 0.44 -21.93
CA LEU A 271 -6.80 -0.16 -21.58
C LEU A 271 -6.37 -1.08 -22.72
N TYR A 272 -5.18 -0.86 -23.25
CA TYR A 272 -4.52 -1.76 -24.18
C TYR A 272 -3.28 -2.35 -23.51
N ALA A 273 -3.24 -3.67 -23.42
CA ALA A 273 -2.13 -4.39 -22.84
C ALA A 273 -1.49 -5.32 -23.88
N GLU A 274 -0.16 -5.26 -23.97
CA GLU A 274 0.65 -6.14 -24.80
C GLU A 274 1.59 -6.94 -23.90
N LEU A 275 1.46 -8.27 -23.93
CA LEU A 275 2.26 -9.21 -23.15
C LEU A 275 3.15 -10.01 -24.09
N PHE A 276 4.44 -10.09 -23.77
CA PHE A 276 5.46 -10.79 -24.54
C PHE A 276 6.01 -11.93 -23.70
N ASP A 277 5.87 -13.17 -24.18
CA ASP A 277 6.46 -14.33 -23.52
C ASP A 277 7.94 -14.49 -23.87
N LEU A 278 8.64 -15.38 -23.16
CA LEU A 278 10.06 -15.67 -23.38
C LEU A 278 10.37 -16.33 -24.73
N ASN A 279 9.35 -16.79 -25.46
CA ASN A 279 9.49 -17.39 -26.79
C ASN A 279 9.24 -16.38 -27.92
N GLY A 280 8.92 -15.13 -27.58
CA GLY A 280 8.59 -14.07 -28.53
C GLY A 280 7.15 -14.08 -29.04
N ASN A 281 6.26 -14.84 -28.41
CA ASN A 281 4.82 -14.74 -28.66
C ASN A 281 4.27 -13.46 -28.04
N THR A 282 3.24 -12.88 -28.66
CA THR A 282 2.58 -11.66 -28.18
C THR A 282 1.09 -11.91 -27.95
N GLU A 283 0.63 -11.62 -26.73
CA GLU A 283 -0.77 -11.57 -26.33
C GLU A 283 -1.23 -10.11 -26.27
N LYS A 284 -2.46 -9.84 -26.70
CA LYS A 284 -3.01 -8.48 -26.81
C LYS A 284 -4.40 -8.42 -26.21
N HIS A 285 -4.60 -7.53 -25.25
CA HIS A 285 -5.87 -7.35 -24.56
C HIS A 285 -6.37 -5.93 -24.72
N LYS A 286 -7.68 -5.78 -24.83
CA LYS A 286 -8.38 -4.49 -24.88
C LYS A 286 -9.55 -4.54 -23.91
N LEU A 287 -9.48 -3.73 -22.86
CA LEU A 287 -10.52 -3.62 -21.85
C LEU A 287 -11.09 -2.20 -21.90
N LYS A 288 -12.41 -2.09 -21.94
CA LYS A 288 -13.10 -0.80 -21.91
C LYS A 288 -13.49 -0.49 -20.47
N PHE A 289 -13.33 0.76 -20.07
CA PHE A 289 -13.83 1.26 -18.79
C PHE A 289 -14.27 2.73 -18.92
N THR A 290 -14.91 3.25 -17.88
CA THR A 290 -15.40 4.63 -17.79
C THR A 290 -14.70 5.32 -16.63
N LEU A 291 -14.20 6.53 -16.88
CA LEU A 291 -13.72 7.44 -15.85
C LEU A 291 -14.80 8.47 -15.59
N VAL A 292 -15.13 8.68 -14.32
CA VAL A 292 -16.06 9.71 -13.82
C VAL A 292 -15.28 10.59 -12.84
N ASN A 293 -15.55 11.90 -12.81
CA ASN A 293 -15.00 12.83 -11.82
C ASN A 293 -16.16 13.65 -11.26
#